data_AF-A0A6J4RG86-F1
#
_entry.id   AF-A0A6J4RG86-F1
#
_cell.length_a   1.000
_cell.length_b   1.000
_cell.length_c   1.000
_cell.angle_alpha   90.00
_cell.angle_beta   90.00
_cell.angle_gamma   90.00
#
_symmetry.space_group_name_H-M   'P 1'
#
loop_
_entity.id
_entity.type
_entity.pdbx_description
1 polymer ?
#
loop_
_entity_poly.entity_id
_entity_poly.type
_entity_poly.pdbx_seq_one_letter_code
_entity_poly.pdbx_strand_id
1 'polypeptide(L)'
;MNAEDTGIMDAAAVGALAAGLLVEACGDGDDPLSGTVRGLGEDLGRALRPSSGAGTADALVGAALACADLATLAACNAAALPARGGPSAVAATHLAAGAARALAALGEAELGARDDAYAGNALRDLRSAGWKADLAVRQLGEAG
;
A
#
# COMPACT_ATOMS: atom_id res chain seq x y z
N MET A 1 -10.36 -23.22 5.34
CA MET A 1 -10.16 -21.83 4.87
C MET A 1 -10.76 -20.97 5.97
N ASN A 2 -9.89 -20.39 6.80
CA ASN A 2 -10.32 -19.69 8.01
C ASN A 2 -10.68 -18.23 7.66
N ALA A 3 -11.53 -17.58 8.44
CA ALA A 3 -11.96 -16.20 8.19
C ALA A 3 -10.79 -15.19 8.13
N GLU A 4 -9.69 -15.50 8.81
CA GLU A 4 -8.45 -14.71 8.83
C GLU A 4 -7.73 -14.70 7.48
N ASP A 5 -7.70 -15.83 6.76
CA ASP A 5 -7.18 -15.90 5.38
C ASP A 5 -7.99 -15.05 4.40
N THR A 6 -9.28 -14.84 4.70
CA THR A 6 -10.19 -14.06 3.86
C THR A 6 -9.91 -12.56 4.01
N GLY A 7 -9.65 -12.08 5.22
CA GLY A 7 -9.34 -10.66 5.48
C GLY A 7 -7.99 -10.21 4.94
N ILE A 8 -6.97 -11.08 4.97
CA ILE A 8 -5.63 -10.80 4.41
C ILE A 8 -5.69 -10.70 2.88
N MET A 9 -6.41 -11.63 2.25
CA MET A 9 -6.60 -11.64 0.81
C MET A 9 -7.39 -10.41 0.33
N ASP A 10 -8.32 -9.92 1.15
CA ASP A 10 -9.11 -8.73 0.85
C ASP A 10 -8.25 -7.44 0.93
N ALA A 11 -7.48 -7.25 2.00
CA ALA A 11 -6.66 -6.04 2.15
C ALA A 11 -5.52 -5.94 1.12
N ALA A 12 -4.80 -7.04 0.85
CA ALA A 12 -3.75 -7.05 -0.17
C ALA A 12 -4.32 -6.85 -1.59
N ALA A 13 -5.50 -7.43 -1.88
CA ALA A 13 -6.20 -7.20 -3.15
C ALA A 13 -6.65 -5.74 -3.29
N VAL A 14 -7.11 -5.09 -2.22
CA VAL A 14 -7.41 -3.65 -2.21
C VAL A 14 -6.15 -2.82 -2.51
N GLY A 15 -5.00 -3.20 -1.94
CA GLY A 15 -3.72 -2.58 -2.29
C GLY A 15 -3.37 -2.74 -3.77
N ALA A 16 -3.54 -3.94 -4.33
CA ALA A 16 -3.31 -4.19 -5.75
C ALA A 16 -4.29 -3.40 -6.66
N LEU A 17 -5.55 -3.24 -6.24
CA LEU A 17 -6.53 -2.40 -6.91
C LEU A 17 -6.11 -0.93 -6.90
N ALA A 18 -5.64 -0.44 -5.75
CA ALA A 18 -5.10 0.92 -5.62
C ALA A 18 -3.92 1.16 -6.57
N ALA A 19 -3.07 0.15 -6.77
CA ALA A 19 -1.97 0.23 -7.72
C ALA A 19 -2.48 0.37 -9.16
N GLY A 20 -3.52 -0.38 -9.54
CA GLY A 20 -4.19 -0.25 -10.83
C GLY A 20 -4.75 1.16 -11.06
N LEU A 21 -5.42 1.73 -10.05
CA LEU A 21 -5.95 3.10 -10.12
C LEU A 21 -4.84 4.15 -10.29
N LEU A 22 -3.69 3.98 -9.63
CA LEU A 22 -2.56 4.88 -9.81
C LEU A 22 -1.94 4.75 -11.21
N VAL A 23 -1.81 3.53 -11.72
CA VAL A 23 -1.32 3.26 -13.09
C VAL A 23 -2.23 3.91 -14.13
N GLU A 24 -3.56 3.80 -13.96
CA GLU A 24 -4.53 4.46 -14.82
C GLU A 24 -4.47 5.99 -14.69
N ALA A 25 -4.20 6.52 -13.49
CA ALA A 25 -4.08 7.96 -13.25
C ALA A 25 -2.92 8.60 -14.02
N CYS A 26 -1.87 7.83 -14.32
CA CYS A 26 -0.75 8.28 -15.16
C CYS A 26 -1.15 8.53 -16.63
N GLY A 27 -2.30 8.03 -17.10
CA GLY A 27 -2.74 8.13 -18.49
C GLY A 27 -1.74 7.52 -19.49
N ASP A 28 -1.86 7.85 -20.78
CA ASP A 28 -0.97 7.37 -21.85
C ASP A 28 0.14 8.37 -22.22
N GLY A 29 0.34 9.42 -21.40
CA GLY A 29 1.29 10.48 -21.70
C GLY A 29 2.74 10.02 -21.68
N ASP A 30 3.58 10.68 -22.50
CA ASP A 30 5.04 10.48 -22.57
C ASP A 30 5.82 11.32 -21.53
N ASP A 31 5.15 11.90 -20.54
CA ASP A 31 5.87 12.67 -19.52
C ASP A 31 6.70 11.72 -18.62
N PRO A 32 7.98 12.04 -18.35
CA PRO A 32 8.87 11.14 -17.60
C PRO A 32 8.39 10.81 -16.18
N LEU A 33 7.63 11.72 -15.56
CA LEU A 33 7.11 11.53 -14.21
C LEU A 33 6.03 10.45 -14.22
N SER A 34 5.03 10.56 -15.08
CA SER A 34 3.95 9.57 -15.24
C SER A 34 4.51 8.19 -15.60
N GLY A 35 5.53 8.12 -16.46
CA GLY A 35 6.22 6.86 -16.77
C GLY A 35 6.86 6.21 -15.53
N THR A 36 7.53 7.02 -14.69
CA THR A 36 8.15 6.55 -13.44
C THR A 36 7.11 6.09 -12.42
N VAL A 37 6.08 6.90 -12.19
CA VAL A 37 5.00 6.59 -11.25
C VAL A 37 4.23 5.34 -11.69
N ARG A 38 3.98 5.19 -13.00
CA ARG A 38 3.35 4.00 -13.57
C ARG A 38 4.18 2.74 -13.31
N GLY A 39 5.48 2.77 -13.64
CA GLY A 39 6.37 1.63 -13.43
C GLY A 39 6.45 1.21 -11.95
N LEU A 40 6.61 2.18 -11.04
CA LEU A 40 6.60 1.90 -9.60
C LEU A 40 5.25 1.36 -9.11
N GLY A 41 4.14 1.90 -9.62
CA GLY A 41 2.79 1.40 -9.33
C GLY A 41 2.61 -0.05 -9.79
N GLU A 42 3.07 -0.39 -10.99
CA GLU A 42 3.01 -1.77 -11.52
C GLU A 42 3.85 -2.75 -10.68
N ASP A 43 5.05 -2.34 -10.28
CA ASP A 43 5.95 -3.16 -9.46
C ASP A 43 5.36 -3.43 -8.08
N LEU A 44 4.83 -2.40 -7.41
CA LEU A 44 4.12 -2.54 -6.14
C LEU A 44 2.85 -3.39 -6.29
N GLY A 45 2.07 -3.16 -7.35
CA GLY A 45 0.88 -3.96 -7.65
C GLY A 45 1.20 -5.43 -7.88
N ARG A 46 2.35 -5.75 -8.50
CA ARG A 46 2.82 -7.13 -8.69
C ARG A 46 3.26 -7.75 -7.36
N ALA A 47 3.93 -7.00 -6.50
CA ALA A 47 4.32 -7.45 -5.16
C ALA A 47 3.12 -7.76 -4.26
N LEU A 48 1.98 -7.09 -4.48
CA LEU A 48 0.74 -7.26 -3.73
C LEU A 48 -0.14 -8.40 -4.25
N ARG A 49 0.15 -8.97 -5.42
CA ARG A 49 -0.59 -10.13 -5.92
C ARG A 49 -0.31 -11.35 -5.03
N PRO A 50 -1.31 -12.20 -4.76
CA PRO A 50 -1.12 -13.37 -3.91
C PRO A 50 0.03 -14.24 -4.41
N SER A 51 1.06 -14.39 -3.59
CA SER A 51 2.11 -15.38 -3.78
C SER A 51 1.84 -16.60 -2.87
N SER A 52 2.48 -17.73 -3.16
CA SER A 52 2.47 -18.89 -2.26
C SER A 52 3.05 -18.47 -0.90
N GLY A 53 2.22 -18.39 0.15
CA GLY A 53 2.61 -17.87 1.47
C GLY A 53 1.71 -16.76 2.03
N ALA A 54 0.60 -16.43 1.35
CA ALA A 54 -0.47 -15.59 1.91
C ALA A 54 -0.86 -16.07 3.31
N GLY A 55 -0.93 -15.15 4.29
CA GLY A 55 -1.22 -15.47 5.68
C GLY A 55 0.00 -15.61 6.60
N THR A 56 1.22 -15.59 6.07
CA THR A 56 2.44 -15.56 6.90
C THR A 56 2.76 -14.16 7.41
N ALA A 57 3.45 -14.06 8.55
CA ALA A 57 3.91 -12.78 9.09
C ALA A 57 4.80 -12.00 8.09
N ASP A 58 5.70 -12.67 7.37
CA ASP A 58 6.51 -12.02 6.33
C ASP A 58 5.65 -11.46 5.20
N ALA A 59 4.63 -12.22 4.75
CA ALA A 59 3.72 -11.74 3.71
C ALA A 59 2.90 -10.53 4.20
N LEU A 60 2.47 -10.52 5.46
CA LEU A 60 1.76 -9.40 6.08
C LEU A 60 2.64 -8.14 6.15
N VAL A 61 3.88 -8.29 6.62
CA VAL A 61 4.86 -7.19 6.69
C VAL A 61 5.15 -6.62 5.31
N GLY A 62 5.47 -7.50 4.35
CA GLY A 62 5.76 -7.09 2.97
C GLY A 62 4.59 -6.38 2.31
N ALA A 63 3.37 -6.91 2.46
CA ALA A 63 2.17 -6.31 1.87
C ALA A 63 1.80 -4.98 2.54
N ALA A 64 1.94 -4.86 3.87
CA ALA A 64 1.70 -3.62 4.59
C ALA A 64 2.66 -2.51 4.13
N LEU A 65 3.96 -2.82 4.01
CA LEU A 65 4.98 -1.88 3.52
C LEU A 65 4.70 -1.47 2.07
N ALA A 66 4.42 -2.42 1.18
CA ALA A 66 4.10 -2.13 -0.22
C ALA A 66 2.86 -1.24 -0.36
N CYS A 67 1.81 -1.48 0.43
CA CYS A 67 0.62 -0.62 0.45
C CYS A 67 0.94 0.79 0.98
N ALA A 68 1.78 0.91 2.01
CA ALA A 68 2.18 2.20 2.56
C ALA A 68 3.04 3.01 1.57
N ASP A 69 3.97 2.35 0.89
CA ASP A 69 4.81 2.96 -0.15
C ASP A 69 3.97 3.38 -1.35
N LEU A 70 2.97 2.58 -1.74
CA LEU A 70 2.01 2.93 -2.79
C LEU A 70 1.15 4.16 -2.39
N ALA A 71 0.67 4.21 -1.15
CA ALA A 71 -0.08 5.35 -0.65
C ALA A 71 0.75 6.64 -0.70
N THR A 72 2.02 6.54 -0.31
CA THR A 72 2.99 7.65 -0.36
C THR A 72 3.26 8.08 -1.79
N LEU A 73 3.50 7.13 -2.70
CA LEU A 73 3.73 7.40 -4.11
C LEU A 73 2.53 8.12 -4.74
N ALA A 74 1.32 7.64 -4.49
CA ALA A 74 0.10 8.27 -4.99
C ALA A 74 -0.08 9.69 -4.42
N ALA A 75 0.11 9.87 -3.11
CA ALA A 75 -0.09 11.16 -2.44
C ALA A 75 0.88 12.23 -2.95
N CYS A 76 2.17 11.90 -3.04
CA CYS A 76 3.20 12.83 -3.50
C CYS A 76 3.00 13.29 -4.95
N ASN A 77 2.31 12.49 -5.77
CA ASN A 77 2.15 12.76 -7.20
C ASN A 77 0.74 13.23 -7.59
N ALA A 78 -0.23 13.21 -6.67
CA ALA A 78 -1.63 13.51 -6.97
C ALA A 78 -1.83 14.88 -7.67
N ALA A 79 -1.08 15.90 -7.27
CA ALA A 79 -1.16 17.24 -7.87
C ALA A 79 -0.34 17.39 -9.17
N ALA A 80 0.63 16.51 -9.41
CA ALA A 80 1.52 16.57 -10.56
C ALA A 80 1.05 15.67 -11.72
N LEU A 81 0.18 14.70 -11.43
CA LEU A 81 -0.44 13.85 -12.44
C LEU A 81 -1.40 14.66 -13.34
N PRO A 82 -1.67 14.19 -14.57
CA PRO A 82 -2.57 14.87 -15.49
C PRO A 82 -3.91 15.24 -14.82
N ALA A 83 -4.54 16.34 -15.24
CA ALA A 83 -5.73 16.89 -14.56
C ALA A 83 -6.90 15.90 -14.37
N ARG A 84 -6.97 14.82 -15.17
CA ARG A 84 -7.96 13.74 -15.01
C ARG A 84 -7.51 12.64 -14.04
N GLY A 85 -6.22 12.49 -13.79
CA GLY A 85 -5.61 11.47 -12.91
C GLY A 85 -5.57 11.85 -11.43
N GLY A 86 -5.60 13.15 -11.09
CA GLY A 86 -5.54 13.61 -9.70
C GLY A 86 -6.56 12.95 -8.75
N PRO A 87 -7.88 12.90 -9.08
CA PRO A 87 -8.87 12.21 -8.25
C PRO A 87 -8.61 10.71 -8.10
N SER A 88 -8.13 10.04 -9.15
CA SER A 88 -7.78 8.62 -9.10
C SER A 88 -6.55 8.37 -8.23
N ALA A 89 -5.55 9.27 -8.25
CA ALA A 89 -4.40 9.21 -7.36
C ALA A 89 -4.79 9.42 -5.89
N VAL A 90 -5.70 10.37 -5.61
CA VAL A 90 -6.28 10.55 -4.26
C VAL A 90 -7.01 9.30 -3.79
N ALA A 91 -7.83 8.68 -4.65
CA ALA A 91 -8.51 7.44 -4.33
C ALA A 91 -7.52 6.29 -4.06
N ALA A 92 -6.47 6.18 -4.89
CA ALA A 92 -5.40 5.21 -4.70
C ALA A 92 -4.68 5.41 -3.36
N THR A 93 -4.38 6.64 -2.96
CA THR A 93 -3.82 6.95 -1.64
C THR A 93 -4.69 6.43 -0.51
N HIS A 94 -5.99 6.74 -0.51
CA HIS A 94 -6.88 6.32 0.57
C HIS A 94 -7.06 4.80 0.65
N LEU A 95 -7.21 4.14 -0.50
CA LEU A 95 -7.34 2.69 -0.57
C LEU A 95 -6.06 1.98 -0.10
N ALA A 96 -4.90 2.40 -0.62
CA ALA A 96 -3.61 1.84 -0.23
C ALA A 96 -3.30 2.11 1.26
N ALA A 97 -3.60 3.29 1.77
CA ALA A 97 -3.41 3.62 3.18
C ALA A 97 -4.35 2.82 4.10
N GLY A 98 -5.58 2.55 3.67
CA GLY A 98 -6.52 1.68 4.39
C GLY A 98 -6.03 0.24 4.43
N ALA A 99 -5.59 -0.29 3.28
CA ALA A 99 -5.02 -1.63 3.18
C ALA A 99 -3.77 -1.79 4.05
N ALA A 100 -2.84 -0.83 4.02
CA ALA A 100 -1.64 -0.83 4.84
C ALA A 100 -1.96 -0.93 6.34
N ARG A 101 -2.95 -0.16 6.83
CA ARG A 101 -3.38 -0.20 8.24
C ARG A 101 -4.03 -1.52 8.61
N ALA A 102 -4.88 -2.06 7.74
CA ALA A 102 -5.51 -3.37 7.98
C ALA A 102 -4.47 -4.49 8.06
N LEU A 103 -3.51 -4.53 7.12
CA LEU A 103 -2.42 -5.50 7.10
C LEU A 103 -1.48 -5.33 8.29
N ALA A 104 -1.17 -4.08 8.67
CA ALA A 104 -0.40 -3.77 9.88
C ALA A 104 -1.05 -4.35 11.14
N ALA A 105 -2.35 -4.12 11.33
CA ALA A 105 -3.08 -4.63 12.48
C ALA A 105 -3.12 -6.17 12.53
N LEU A 106 -3.30 -6.82 11.37
CA LEU A 106 -3.26 -8.28 11.27
C LEU A 106 -1.86 -8.83 11.59
N GLY A 107 -0.80 -8.21 11.04
CA GLY A 107 0.58 -8.59 11.34
C GLY A 107 0.96 -8.38 12.80
N GLU A 108 0.48 -7.32 13.44
CA GLU A 108 0.71 -7.06 14.86
C GLU A 108 0.01 -8.11 15.74
N ALA A 109 -1.20 -8.53 15.38
CA ALA A 109 -1.91 -9.60 16.07
C ALA A 109 -1.18 -10.96 15.94
N GLU A 110 -0.67 -11.28 14.75
CA GLU A 110 0.07 -12.52 14.48
C GLU A 110 1.42 -12.56 15.22
N LEU A 111 2.12 -11.42 15.28
CA LEU A 111 3.48 -11.35 15.85
C LEU A 111 3.51 -10.99 17.34
N GLY A 112 2.42 -10.45 17.90
CA GLY A 112 2.41 -9.85 19.24
C GLY A 112 2.73 -10.81 20.39
N ALA A 113 2.53 -12.11 20.21
CA ALA A 113 2.85 -13.13 21.20
C ALA A 113 4.27 -13.70 21.09
N ARG A 114 5.02 -13.33 20.05
CA ARG A 114 6.38 -13.82 19.81
C ARG A 114 7.39 -12.91 20.51
N ASP A 115 8.28 -13.51 21.28
CA ASP A 115 9.39 -12.83 21.97
C ASP A 115 10.73 -13.22 21.36
N ASP A 116 10.93 -12.79 20.11
CA ASP A 116 12.18 -12.98 19.37
C ASP A 116 12.57 -11.73 18.57
N ALA A 117 13.84 -11.65 18.20
CA ALA A 117 14.40 -10.48 17.50
C ALA A 117 13.75 -10.24 16.14
N TYR A 118 13.28 -11.29 15.48
CA TYR A 118 12.58 -11.19 14.20
C TYR A 118 11.21 -10.52 14.40
N ALA A 119 10.41 -10.98 15.36
CA ALA A 119 9.13 -10.39 15.71
C ALA A 119 9.27 -8.91 16.11
N GLY A 120 10.29 -8.57 16.90
CA GLY A 120 10.58 -7.18 17.28
C GLY A 120 10.87 -6.26 16.09
N ASN A 121 11.58 -6.75 15.08
CA ASN A 121 11.87 -6.00 13.85
C ASN A 121 10.62 -5.89 12.96
N ALA A 122 9.92 -7.00 12.74
CA ALA A 122 8.70 -7.02 11.94
C ALA A 122 7.61 -6.10 12.51
N LEU A 123 7.42 -6.07 13.84
CA LEU A 123 6.50 -5.13 14.50
C LEU A 123 6.91 -3.65 14.29
N ARG A 124 8.22 -3.36 14.21
CA ARG A 124 8.68 -2.00 13.88
C ARG A 124 8.32 -1.63 12.45
N ASP A 125 8.45 -2.57 11.53
CA ASP A 125 8.13 -2.36 10.12
C ASP A 125 6.62 -2.15 9.90
N LEU A 126 5.76 -2.94 10.58
CA LEU A 126 4.30 -2.75 10.54
C LEU A 126 3.89 -1.38 11.07
N ARG A 127 4.46 -0.94 12.20
CA ARG A 127 4.22 0.41 12.74
C ARG A 127 4.70 1.50 11.80
N SER A 128 5.85 1.30 11.14
CA SER A 128 6.37 2.21 10.12
C SER A 128 5.42 2.32 8.92
N ALA A 129 4.89 1.19 8.45
CA ALA A 129 3.87 1.15 7.40
C ALA A 129 2.61 1.93 7.79
N GLY A 130 2.10 1.72 9.01
CA GLY A 130 0.96 2.47 9.55
C GLY A 130 1.22 3.97 9.58
N TRP A 131 2.37 4.40 10.12
CA TRP A 131 2.74 5.81 10.17
C TRP A 131 2.86 6.46 8.78
N LYS A 132 3.46 5.77 7.80
CA LYS A 132 3.55 6.23 6.41
C LYS A 132 2.17 6.38 5.78
N ALA A 133 1.27 5.42 6.01
CA ALA A 133 -0.10 5.49 5.51
C ALA A 133 -0.85 6.71 6.06
N ASP A 134 -0.72 7.00 7.35
CA ASP A 134 -1.32 8.18 7.97
C ASP A 134 -0.70 9.49 7.49
N LEU A 135 0.60 9.50 7.22
CA LEU A 135 1.28 10.66 6.63
C LEU A 135 0.77 10.93 5.21
N ALA A 136 0.68 9.91 4.36
CA ALA A 136 0.22 10.05 2.98
C ALA A 136 -1.21 10.63 2.90
N VAL A 137 -2.11 10.18 3.77
CA VAL A 137 -3.48 10.71 3.83
C VAL A 137 -3.49 12.18 4.28
N ARG A 138 -2.67 12.57 5.25
CA ARG A 138 -2.58 13.97 5.71
C ARG A 138 -2.03 14.91 4.65
N GLN A 139 -1.02 14.46 3.88
CA GLN A 139 -0.43 15.25 2.79
C GLN A 139 -1.47 15.69 1.75
N LEU A 140 -2.49 14.86 1.48
CA LEU A 140 -3.57 15.24 0.57
C LEU A 140 -4.42 16.41 1.10
N GLY A 141 -4.58 16.53 2.42
CA GLY A 141 -5.33 17.61 3.05
C GLY A 141 -4.55 18.92 3.18
N GLU A 142 -3.22 18.87 3.08
CA GLU A 142 -2.33 20.04 3.12
C GLU A 142 -1.99 20.59 1.73
N ALA A 143 -2.24 19.80 0.67
CA ALA A 143 -1.98 20.17 -0.72
C ALA A 143 -3.18 20.85 -1.43
N GLY A 144 -4.33 20.98 -0.76
CA GLY A 144 -5.54 21.66 -1.24
C GLY A 144 -5.73 23.02 -0.59
#